data_AF-A0A923UNN8-F1
#
_entry.id   AF-A0A923UNN8-F1
#
_cell.length_a   1.000
_cell.length_b   1.000
_cell.length_c   1.000
_cell.angle_alpha   90.00
_cell.angle_beta   90.00
_cell.angle_gamma   90.00
#
_symmetry.space_group_name_H-M   'P 1'
#
loop_
_entity.id
_entity.type
_entity.pdbx_description
1 polymer ?
#
loop_
_entity_poly.entity_id
_entity_poly.type
_entity_poly.pdbx_seq_one_letter_code
_entity_poly.pdbx_strand_id
1 'polypeptide(L)'
;MIGKINPAGASFKSAVEYNVRARDSQERKDNSMVLCSNLGTLNPLEIIEDFQEQSKLNSKVKKPVFHAFLSFHQDDTDQLNKELLIKIVLDYVKEMGLSKTQFAAFLHT
;
A
#
# COMPACT_ATOMS: atom_id res chain seq x y z
N MET A 1 -8.97 4.97 15.18
CA MET A 1 -7.98 4.44 14.22
C MET A 1 -6.74 3.95 14.95
N ILE A 2 -6.28 2.73 14.67
CA ILE A 2 -5.01 2.21 15.15
C ILE A 2 -4.09 2.06 13.93
N GLY A 3 -2.95 2.74 13.96
CA GLY A 3 -1.89 2.57 12.98
C GLY A 3 -0.86 1.56 13.48
N LYS A 4 -0.56 0.52 12.70
CA LYS A 4 0.56 -0.39 12.97
C LYS A 4 1.60 -0.28 11.86
N ILE A 5 2.82 0.09 12.26
CA ILE A 5 4.00 0.09 11.39
C ILE A 5 4.73 -1.23 11.58
N ASN A 6 4.91 -1.98 10.49
CA ASN A 6 5.72 -3.18 10.52
C ASN A 6 7.18 -2.87 10.20
N PRO A 7 8.12 -3.74 10.59
CA PRO A 7 9.53 -3.58 10.24
C PRO A 7 9.72 -3.43 8.74
N ALA A 8 10.61 -2.52 8.34
CA ALA A 8 10.96 -2.33 6.94
C ALA A 8 11.49 -3.63 6.33
N GLY A 9 11.04 -3.94 5.12
CA GLY A 9 11.41 -5.11 4.34
C GLY A 9 12.48 -4.84 3.29
N ALA A 10 13.02 -5.91 2.72
CA ALA A 10 14.05 -5.84 1.67
C ALA A 10 13.53 -6.22 0.27
N SER A 11 12.30 -6.73 0.13
CA SER A 11 11.76 -7.23 -1.14
C SER A 11 10.34 -6.73 -1.40
N PHE A 12 10.16 -5.98 -2.49
CA PHE A 12 8.85 -5.51 -2.95
C PHE A 12 8.00 -6.63 -3.54
N LYS A 13 8.62 -7.71 -4.06
CA LYS A 13 7.92 -8.82 -4.72
C LYS A 13 6.83 -9.41 -3.84
N SER A 14 7.17 -9.83 -2.62
CA SER A 14 6.20 -10.46 -1.71
C SER A 14 5.08 -9.50 -1.29
N ALA A 15 5.39 -8.22 -1.11
CA ALA A 15 4.39 -7.21 -0.73
C ALA A 15 3.40 -6.93 -1.86
N VAL A 16 3.89 -6.81 -3.10
CA VAL A 16 3.06 -6.57 -4.28
C VAL A 16 2.26 -7.81 -4.63
N GLU A 17 2.88 -8.99 -4.64
CA GLU A 17 2.17 -10.25 -4.91
C GLU A 17 1.04 -10.48 -3.90
N TYR A 18 1.25 -10.17 -2.63
CA TYR A 18 0.21 -10.32 -1.60
C TYR A 18 -1.01 -9.42 -1.85
N ASN A 19 -0.80 -8.15 -2.24
CA ASN A 19 -1.86 -7.16 -2.35
C ASN A 19 -2.48 -7.06 -3.76
N VAL A 20 -1.77 -7.45 -4.82
CA VAL A 20 -2.26 -7.31 -6.21
C VAL A 20 -2.80 -8.63 -6.77
N ARG A 21 -2.21 -9.79 -6.42
CA ARG A 21 -2.67 -11.10 -6.95
C ARG A 21 -3.97 -11.60 -6.33
N ALA A 22 -4.47 -10.97 -5.27
CA ALA A 22 -5.82 -11.22 -4.75
C ALA A 22 -6.92 -10.92 -5.80
N ARG A 23 -6.57 -10.35 -6.95
CA ARG A 23 -7.48 -10.17 -8.11
C ARG A 23 -7.62 -11.39 -9.02
N ASP A 24 -6.61 -12.26 -9.11
CA ASP A 24 -6.56 -13.32 -10.14
C ASP A 24 -6.74 -14.74 -9.57
N SER A 25 -6.51 -14.95 -8.27
CA SER A 25 -6.72 -16.26 -7.65
C SER A 25 -8.13 -16.38 -7.08
N GLN A 26 -8.95 -17.24 -7.69
CA GLN A 26 -10.30 -17.65 -7.25
C GLN A 26 -10.39 -18.22 -5.82
N GLU A 27 -9.28 -18.30 -5.07
CA GLU A 27 -9.18 -19.00 -3.77
C GLU A 27 -8.79 -18.12 -2.57
N ARG A 28 -8.65 -16.79 -2.70
CA ARG A 28 -8.51 -15.90 -1.51
C ARG A 28 -9.81 -15.17 -1.22
N LYS A 29 -10.29 -15.31 0.02
CA LYS A 29 -11.52 -14.67 0.55
C LYS A 29 -11.36 -13.18 0.87
N ASP A 30 -10.13 -12.66 0.98
CA ASP A 30 -9.87 -11.23 1.20
C ASP A 30 -9.77 -10.51 -0.15
N ASN A 31 -10.88 -9.90 -0.58
CA ASN A 31 -10.95 -9.10 -1.80
C ASN A 31 -10.22 -7.75 -1.57
N SER A 32 -8.90 -7.72 -1.72
CA SER A 32 -8.17 -6.46 -1.62
C SER A 32 -8.38 -5.61 -2.88
N MET A 33 -8.90 -4.40 -2.71
CA MET A 33 -9.11 -3.44 -3.78
C MET A 33 -8.11 -2.29 -3.69
N VAL A 34 -7.52 -1.88 -4.82
CA VAL A 34 -6.72 -0.66 -4.87
C VAL A 34 -7.62 0.54 -4.57
N LEU A 35 -7.32 1.26 -3.50
CA LEU A 35 -8.06 2.42 -3.06
C LEU A 35 -7.54 3.68 -3.77
N CYS A 36 -6.23 3.91 -3.69
CA CYS A 36 -5.51 4.95 -4.44
C CYS A 36 -4.02 4.59 -4.52
N SER A 37 -3.34 5.14 -5.53
CA SER A 37 -1.89 5.00 -5.73
C SER A 37 -1.37 6.16 -6.58
N ASN A 38 -0.05 6.35 -6.57
CA ASN A 38 0.65 7.24 -7.51
C ASN A 38 1.48 6.45 -8.53
N LEU A 39 1.12 5.18 -8.76
CA LEU A 39 1.78 4.28 -9.72
C LEU A 39 1.24 4.50 -11.13
N GLY A 40 2.09 4.31 -12.15
CA GLY A 40 1.68 4.42 -13.55
C GLY A 40 0.88 3.22 -14.08
N THR A 41 0.87 2.11 -13.35
CA THR A 41 0.29 0.83 -13.74
C THR A 41 -0.21 0.05 -12.54
N LEU A 42 -1.14 -0.89 -12.78
CA LEU A 42 -1.61 -1.87 -11.79
C LEU A 42 -1.18 -3.30 -12.12
N ASN A 43 -0.33 -3.48 -13.14
CA ASN A 43 0.28 -4.77 -13.44
C ASN A 43 1.29 -5.15 -12.33
N PRO A 44 1.13 -6.30 -11.64
CA PRO A 44 2.02 -6.68 -10.54
C PRO A 44 3.50 -6.71 -10.91
N LEU A 45 3.84 -7.17 -12.12
CA LEU A 45 5.24 -7.29 -12.55
C LEU A 45 5.87 -5.91 -12.77
N GLU A 46 5.16 -5.03 -13.46
CA GLU A 46 5.60 -3.65 -13.71
C GLU A 46 5.71 -2.87 -12.39
N ILE A 47 4.76 -3.04 -11.46
CA ILE A 47 4.83 -2.43 -10.12
C ILE A 47 6.11 -2.87 -9.37
N ILE A 48 6.44 -4.16 -9.40
CA ILE A 48 7.63 -4.68 -8.73
C ILE A 48 8.89 -4.05 -9.32
N GLU A 49 8.97 -3.98 -10.64
CA GLU A 49 10.10 -3.38 -11.36
C GLU A 49 10.24 -1.89 -11.03
N ASP A 50 9.16 -1.12 -11.08
CA ASP A 50 9.14 0.30 -10.77
C ASP A 50 9.63 0.59 -9.34
N PHE A 51 9.11 -0.14 -8.34
CA PHE A 51 9.56 0.02 -6.95
C PHE A 51 11.03 -0.36 -6.76
N GLN A 52 11.50 -1.39 -7.46
CA GLN A 52 12.92 -1.77 -7.43
C GLN A 52 13.79 -0.68 -8.05
N GLU A 53 13.43 -0.10 -9.19
CA GLU A 53 14.17 1.01 -9.81
C GLU A 53 14.20 2.26 -8.92
N GLN A 54 13.07 2.65 -8.34
CA GLN A 54 13.02 3.77 -7.38
C GLN A 54 13.93 3.53 -6.17
N SER A 55 14.00 2.30 -5.66
CA SER A 55 14.86 1.99 -4.51
C SER A 55 16.35 2.20 -4.82
N LYS A 56 16.77 2.01 -6.07
CA LYS A 56 18.16 2.22 -6.51
C LYS A 56 18.56 3.69 -6.49
N LEU A 57 17.61 4.62 -6.63
CA LEU A 57 17.87 6.06 -6.57
C LEU A 57 18.40 6.51 -5.21
N ASN A 58 18.16 5.73 -4.14
CA ASN A 58 18.72 5.98 -2.82
C ASN A 58 19.41 4.72 -2.25
N SER A 59 20.59 4.42 -2.78
CA SER A 59 21.41 3.26 -2.41
C SER A 59 21.83 3.20 -0.93
N LYS A 60 21.63 4.27 -0.15
CA LYS A 60 21.88 4.27 1.30
C LYS A 60 20.81 3.49 2.08
N VAL A 61 19.62 3.30 1.51
CA VAL A 61 18.48 2.63 2.15
C VAL A 61 18.56 1.11 1.90
N LYS A 62 18.97 0.34 2.91
CA LYS A 62 19.09 -1.12 2.81
C LYS A 62 17.77 -1.89 2.87
N LYS A 63 16.72 -1.25 3.39
CA LYS A 63 15.37 -1.82 3.55
C LYS A 63 14.35 -0.84 2.98
N PRO A 64 14.18 -0.81 1.65
CA PRO A 64 13.37 0.20 0.98
C PRO A 64 11.86 -0.05 1.10
N VAL A 65 11.45 -1.22 1.57
CA VAL A 65 10.03 -1.58 1.64
C VAL A 65 9.43 -1.12 2.96
N PHE A 66 8.50 -0.18 2.88
CA PHE A 66 7.67 0.24 4.00
C PHE A 66 6.23 -0.22 3.79
N HIS A 67 5.64 -0.83 4.82
CA HIS A 67 4.22 -1.21 4.81
C HIS A 67 3.60 -0.90 6.16
N ALA A 68 2.40 -0.32 6.13
CA ALA A 68 1.65 0.07 7.31
C ALA A 68 0.17 -0.32 7.13
N PHE A 69 -0.51 -0.58 8.24
CA PHE A 69 -1.94 -0.87 8.26
C PHE A 69 -2.64 0.24 9.02
N LEU A 70 -3.75 0.72 8.45
CA LEU A 70 -4.69 1.61 9.10
C LEU A 70 -5.95 0.80 9.43
N SER A 71 -6.16 0.54 10.71
CA SER A 71 -7.34 -0.17 11.20
C SER A 71 -8.33 0.81 11.81
N PHE A 72 -9.60 0.60 11.50
CA PHE A 72 -10.71 1.42 11.98
C PHE A 72 -11.54 0.65 12.99
N HIS A 73 -12.22 1.37 13.88
CA HIS A 73 -13.12 0.74 14.82
C HIS A 73 -14.38 0.28 14.06
N GLN A 74 -15.00 -0.81 14.49
CA GLN A 74 -16.18 -1.35 13.81
C GLN A 74 -17.33 -0.33 13.78
N ASP A 75 -17.52 0.42 14.86
CA ASP A 75 -18.54 1.48 14.95
C ASP A 75 -18.30 2.66 14.00
N ASP A 76 -17.07 2.83 13.48
CA ASP A 76 -16.75 3.89 12.52
C ASP A 76 -17.11 3.49 11.08
N THR A 77 -17.38 2.20 10.81
CA THR A 77 -17.48 1.64 9.46
C THR A 77 -18.53 2.33 8.59
N ASP A 78 -19.69 2.68 9.17
CA ASP A 78 -20.78 3.35 8.45
C ASP A 78 -20.42 4.76 7.97
N GLN A 79 -19.43 5.40 8.61
CA GLN A 79 -18.94 6.73 8.25
C GLN A 79 -17.78 6.68 7.24
N LEU A 80 -17.15 5.50 7.07
CA LEU A 80 -15.97 5.30 6.23
C LEU A 80 -16.37 5.03 4.78
N ASN A 81 -16.76 6.10 4.09
CA ASN A 81 -16.90 6.04 2.64
C ASN A 81 -15.54 6.10 1.92
N LYS A 82 -15.53 5.74 0.62
CA LYS A 82 -14.31 5.67 -0.20
C LYS A 82 -13.54 7.00 -0.26
N GLU A 83 -14.24 8.13 -0.34
CA GLU A 83 -13.61 9.46 -0.44
C GLU A 83 -12.85 9.80 0.85
N LEU A 84 -13.48 9.54 2.00
CA LEU A 84 -12.86 9.73 3.31
C LEU A 84 -11.64 8.82 3.49
N LEU A 85 -11.74 7.55 3.09
CA LEU A 85 -10.61 6.61 3.16
C LEU A 85 -9.44 7.07 2.29
N ILE A 86 -9.70 7.56 1.07
CA ILE A 86 -8.65 8.12 0.20
C ILE A 86 -8.01 9.32 0.88
N LYS A 87 -8.81 10.25 1.42
CA LYS A 87 -8.29 11.43 2.13
C LYS A 87 -7.37 11.03 3.28
N ILE A 88 -7.80 10.07 4.11
CA ILE A 88 -7.01 9.57 5.24
C ILE A 88 -5.67 8.99 4.77
N VAL A 89 -5.66 8.19 3.70
CA VAL A 89 -4.43 7.64 3.14
C VAL A 89 -3.49 8.75 2.64
N LEU A 90 -4.03 9.75 1.94
CA LEU A 90 -3.24 10.86 1.42
C LEU A 90 -2.66 11.74 2.54
N ASP A 91 -3.45 12.03 3.56
CA ASP A 91 -3.00 12.75 4.76
C ASP A 91 -1.92 11.96 5.49
N TYR A 92 -2.08 10.64 5.64
CA TYR A 92 -1.06 9.76 6.21
C TYR A 92 0.26 9.80 5.44
N VAL A 93 0.21 9.63 4.10
CA VAL A 93 1.41 9.70 3.24
C VAL A 93 2.11 11.05 3.37
N LYS A 94 1.34 12.14 3.49
CA LYS A 94 1.87 13.48 3.67
C LYS A 94 2.52 13.69 5.03
N GLU A 95 1.84 13.33 6.11
CA GLU A 95 2.36 13.49 7.47
C GLU A 95 3.58 12.61 7.74
N MET A 96 3.66 11.44 7.12
CA MET A 96 4.83 10.56 7.17
C MET A 96 6.01 11.04 6.31
N GLY A 97 5.86 12.14 5.55
CA GLY A 97 6.89 12.66 4.65
C GLY A 97 7.14 11.81 3.42
N LEU A 98 6.18 10.94 3.05
CA LEU A 98 6.28 9.98 1.96
C LEU A 98 5.73 10.52 0.63
N SER A 99 5.29 11.76 0.56
CA SER A 99 4.68 12.36 -0.65
C SER A 99 5.56 12.33 -1.91
N LYS A 100 6.88 12.22 -1.74
CA LYS A 100 7.85 12.13 -2.86
C LYS A 100 8.27 10.68 -3.17
N THR A 101 7.61 9.70 -2.57
CA THR A 101 7.86 8.27 -2.80
C THR A 101 6.68 7.62 -3.51
N GLN A 102 6.94 6.51 -4.20
CA GLN A 102 5.86 5.68 -4.75
C GLN A 102 5.10 4.97 -3.62
N PHE A 103 3.77 4.87 -3.77
CA PHE A 103 2.91 4.12 -2.85
C PHE A 103 1.69 3.55 -3.57
N ALA A 104 1.14 2.49 -2.99
CA ALA A 104 -0.20 1.99 -3.30
C ALA A 104 -0.91 1.64 -1.99
N ALA A 105 -2.16 2.06 -1.87
CA ALA A 105 -3.03 1.73 -0.76
C ALA A 105 -4.12 0.76 -1.21
N PHE A 106 -4.34 -0.26 -0.38
CA PHE A 106 -5.29 -1.32 -0.62
C PHE A 106 -6.32 -1.34 0.50
N LEU A 107 -7.59 -1.40 0.14
CA LEU A 107 -8.68 -1.66 1.06
C LEU A 107 -8.90 -3.17 1.11
N HIS A 108 -8.86 -3.73 2.32
CA HIS A 108 -9.21 -5.13 2.60
C HIS A 108 -10.58 -5.13 3.28
N THR A 109 -11.47 -6.05 2.88
CA THR A 109 -12.83 -6.23 3.43
C THR A 109 -13.06 -7.66 3.84
#